data_AF-A0A847GTQ6-F1
#
_entry.id   AF-A0A847GTQ6-F1
#
_cell.length_a   1.000
_cell.length_b   1.000
_cell.length_c   1.000
_cell.angle_alpha   90.00
_cell.angle_beta   90.00
_cell.angle_gamma   90.00
#
_symmetry.space_group_name_H-M   'P 1'
#
loop_
_entity.id
_entity.type
_entity.pdbx_description
1 polymer ?
#
loop_
_entity_poly.entity_id
_entity_poly.type
_entity_poly.pdbx_seq_one_letter_code
_entity_poly.pdbx_strand_id
1 'polypeptide(L)'
;MTLLLVDTVPESIFHRDLSNGLRLNPHLAKASALVLAIDPTQIDPSGELLPRHRRLPPDPYVIHGSFLFDLIRLLEHSQAAGQGLQFDTPLAVVVTKCDLLRDAGLIEWNRLWNTDFRHSGSFCRAAHEDMNGMMAQVLCRLIPEVYNVIRLRFRRHAVFGVSATGCAPMNGKYPHISPWRVEDPLLWLLAEFGLIPTN
;
A
#
# COMPACT_ATOMS: atom_id res chain seq x y z
N MET A 1 -18.42 -8.77 15.48
CA MET A 1 -17.12 -8.26 15.02
C MET A 1 -17.35 -6.88 14.46
N THR A 2 -16.50 -5.91 14.82
CA THR A 2 -16.62 -4.52 14.37
C THR A 2 -15.34 -4.15 13.62
N LEU A 3 -15.47 -3.64 12.40
CA LEU A 3 -14.37 -3.12 11.59
C LEU A 3 -14.43 -1.59 11.62
N LEU A 4 -13.32 -0.94 11.97
CA LEU A 4 -13.15 0.51 11.89
C LEU A 4 -12.03 0.81 10.90
N LEU A 5 -12.35 1.51 9.81
CA LEU A 5 -11.38 2.04 8.87
C LEU A 5 -11.19 3.53 9.18
N VAL A 6 -9.94 3.93 9.40
CA VAL A 6 -9.58 5.33 9.66
C VAL A 6 -8.69 5.78 8.50
N ASP A 7 -9.20 6.72 7.71
CA ASP A 7 -8.40 7.38 6.68
C ASP A 7 -7.60 8.53 7.32
N THR A 8 -6.31 8.57 7.06
CA THR A 8 -5.39 9.57 7.63
C THR A 8 -4.63 10.26 6.52
N VAL A 9 -4.77 11.57 6.43
CA VAL A 9 -3.89 12.38 5.58
C VAL A 9 -2.48 12.43 6.18
N PRO A 10 -1.42 12.49 5.36
CA PRO A 10 -0.02 12.57 5.79
C PRO A 10 0.26 13.48 7.00
N GLU A 11 -0.36 14.65 7.04
CA GLU A 11 -0.14 15.68 8.06
C GLU A 11 -0.78 15.30 9.40
N SER A 12 -1.81 14.46 9.38
CA SER A 12 -2.57 14.01 10.56
C SER A 12 -1.97 12.78 11.25
N ILE A 13 -0.98 12.15 10.60
CA ILE A 13 -0.24 10.99 11.12
C ILE A 13 0.61 11.42 12.31
N PHE A 14 1.04 12.69 12.29
CA PHE A 14 1.91 13.29 13.27
C PHE A 14 1.19 14.40 14.03
N HIS A 15 1.10 14.26 15.35
CA HIS A 15 0.73 15.37 16.22
C HIS A 15 1.98 16.08 16.72
N ARG A 16 2.02 17.41 16.52
CA ARG A 16 3.05 18.27 17.10
C ARG A 16 2.63 18.63 18.53
N ASP A 17 3.29 18.02 19.52
CA ASP A 17 3.07 18.36 20.92
C ASP A 17 3.93 19.58 21.26
N LEU A 18 3.33 20.61 21.86
CA LEU A 18 3.98 21.89 22.17
C LEU A 18 5.15 21.74 23.15
N SER A 19 5.30 20.57 23.77
CA SER A 19 6.22 20.35 24.88
C SER A 19 7.34 19.33 24.64
N ASN A 20 7.31 18.42 23.64
CA ASN A 20 8.43 17.48 23.35
C ASN A 20 8.20 16.55 22.12
N GLY A 21 8.44 17.07 20.91
CA GLY A 21 8.64 16.23 19.71
C GLY A 21 7.37 15.73 18.98
N LEU A 22 7.61 14.96 17.90
CA LEU A 22 6.58 14.40 17.02
C LEU A 22 5.95 13.17 17.69
N ARG A 23 4.61 13.12 17.79
CA ARG A 23 3.87 11.97 18.35
C ARG A 23 2.98 11.31 17.30
N LEU A 24 2.87 9.99 17.37
CA LEU A 24 1.99 9.22 16.49
C LEU A 24 0.52 9.47 16.85
N ASN A 25 -0.33 9.57 15.84
CA ASN A 25 -1.78 9.62 16.03
C ASN A 25 -2.27 8.44 16.92
N PRO A 26 -3.12 8.66 17.96
CA PRO A 26 -3.61 7.61 18.84
C PRO A 26 -4.32 6.45 18.11
N HIS A 27 -4.95 6.72 16.97
CA HIS A 27 -5.58 5.69 16.14
C HIS A 27 -4.54 4.74 15.53
N LEU A 28 -3.40 5.28 15.07
CA LEU A 28 -2.30 4.49 14.51
C LEU A 28 -1.58 3.68 15.59
N ALA A 29 -1.39 4.26 16.78
CA ALA A 29 -0.74 3.58 17.90
C ALA A 29 -1.53 2.34 18.38
N LYS A 30 -2.84 2.31 18.18
CA LYS A 30 -3.74 1.21 18.57
C LYS A 30 -4.20 0.35 17.38
N ALA A 31 -3.69 0.61 16.18
CA ALA A 31 -4.15 -0.08 14.99
C ALA A 31 -3.80 -1.57 15.03
N SER A 32 -4.78 -2.43 14.76
CA SER A 32 -4.56 -3.87 14.66
C SER A 32 -3.87 -4.26 13.35
N ALA A 33 -3.96 -3.42 12.33
CA ALA A 33 -3.29 -3.55 11.03
C ALA A 33 -3.07 -2.15 10.43
N LEU A 34 -2.12 -2.06 9.50
CA LEU A 34 -1.83 -0.86 8.74
C LEU A 34 -2.06 -1.09 7.25
N VAL A 35 -2.57 -0.07 6.55
CA VAL A 35 -2.67 -0.03 5.09
C VAL A 35 -1.86 1.18 4.61
N LEU A 36 -0.81 0.94 3.84
CA LEU A 36 0.03 1.98 3.25
C LEU A 36 -0.31 2.11 1.77
N ALA A 37 -1.06 3.14 1.41
CA ALA A 37 -1.37 3.46 0.03
C ALA A 37 -0.22 4.24 -0.63
N ILE A 38 0.20 3.78 -1.79
CA ILE A 38 1.33 4.32 -2.55
C ILE A 38 0.81 4.75 -3.92
N ASP A 39 0.98 6.02 -4.26
CA ASP A 39 0.66 6.55 -5.59
C ASP A 39 1.91 6.53 -6.48
N PRO A 40 1.98 5.66 -7.51
CA PRO A 40 3.15 5.55 -8.37
C PRO A 40 3.47 6.84 -9.15
N THR A 41 2.48 7.72 -9.35
CA THR A 41 2.70 9.00 -10.05
C THR A 41 3.53 10.00 -9.25
N GLN A 42 3.63 9.80 -7.93
CA GLN A 42 4.29 10.71 -7.00
C GLN A 42 5.75 10.31 -6.66
N ILE A 43 6.18 9.13 -7.09
CA ILE A 43 7.44 8.49 -6.64
C ILE A 43 8.49 8.35 -7.74
N ASP A 44 8.10 8.60 -8.98
CA ASP A 44 9.01 8.71 -10.13
C ASP A 44 9.08 10.18 -10.57
N PRO A 45 9.82 11.06 -9.88
CA PRO A 45 9.94 12.46 -10.26
C PRO A 45 10.73 12.65 -11.56
N SER A 46 11.61 11.70 -11.96
CA SER A 46 12.55 11.86 -13.07
C SER A 46 11.93 11.67 -14.45
N GLY A 47 11.04 10.69 -14.64
CA GLY A 47 10.55 10.38 -15.98
C GLY A 47 10.57 8.90 -16.34
N GLU A 48 11.29 8.10 -15.56
CA GLU A 48 11.93 6.90 -16.09
C GLU A 48 11.00 5.71 -16.17
N LEU A 49 9.97 5.66 -15.33
CA LEU A 49 9.05 4.54 -15.21
C LEU A 49 7.65 4.89 -15.74
N LEU A 50 7.18 6.12 -15.52
CA LEU A 50 5.88 6.60 -16.00
C LEU A 50 6.02 7.78 -16.98
N PRO A 51 5.35 7.73 -18.16
CA PRO A 51 5.37 8.84 -19.11
C PRO A 51 4.92 10.17 -18.49
N ARG A 52 5.63 11.26 -18.82
CA ARG A 52 5.39 12.60 -18.22
C ARG A 52 3.94 13.10 -18.31
N HIS A 53 3.21 12.76 -19.36
CA HIS A 53 1.83 13.18 -19.58
C HIS A 53 0.79 12.43 -18.72
N ARG A 54 1.19 11.35 -18.01
CA ARG A 54 0.33 10.59 -17.09
C ARG A 54 0.57 10.94 -15.62
N ARG A 55 1.36 11.99 -15.36
CA ARG A 55 1.72 12.40 -14.01
C ARG A 55 0.75 13.44 -13.49
N LEU A 56 0.49 13.37 -12.20
CA LEU A 56 -0.06 14.52 -11.49
C LEU A 56 1.07 15.51 -11.19
N PRO A 57 0.76 16.80 -10.99
CA PRO A 57 1.70 17.72 -10.36
C PRO A 57 2.25 17.08 -9.08
N PRO A 58 3.54 17.29 -8.74
CA PRO A 58 4.07 16.86 -7.46
C PRO A 58 3.17 17.39 -6.35
N ASP A 59 2.63 16.49 -5.54
CA ASP A 59 1.92 16.90 -4.33
C ASP A 59 2.94 17.54 -3.37
N PRO A 60 2.74 18.78 -2.89
CA PRO A 60 3.63 19.36 -1.88
C PRO A 60 3.71 18.52 -0.60
N TYR A 61 2.78 17.58 -0.43
CA TYR A 61 2.72 16.61 0.66
C TYR A 61 3.16 15.20 0.25
N VAL A 62 3.78 15.01 -0.94
CA VAL A 62 4.45 13.75 -1.26
C VAL A 62 5.49 13.50 -0.21
N ILE A 63 5.18 12.55 0.65
CA ILE A 63 6.12 12.13 1.65
C ILE A 63 7.14 11.24 0.95
N HIS A 64 8.31 11.82 0.67
CA HIS A 64 9.47 11.13 0.17
C HIS A 64 9.84 9.95 1.09
N GLY A 65 10.73 9.05 0.66
CA GLY A 65 11.08 7.81 1.37
C GLY A 65 11.36 7.94 2.88
N SER A 66 11.69 9.16 3.39
CA SER A 66 11.75 9.51 4.81
C SER A 66 10.48 9.21 5.61
N PHE A 67 9.29 9.28 5.00
CA PHE A 67 8.02 9.02 5.71
C PHE A 67 7.98 7.69 6.43
N LEU A 68 8.36 6.64 5.70
CA LEU A 68 8.26 5.29 6.21
C LEU A 68 9.26 5.11 7.35
N PHE A 69 10.44 5.72 7.25
CA PHE A 69 11.41 5.74 8.34
C PHE A 69 10.87 6.49 9.56
N ASP A 70 10.22 7.63 9.38
CA ASP A 70 9.61 8.40 10.47
C ASP A 70 8.45 7.64 11.13
N LEU A 71 7.58 7.02 10.32
CA LEU A 71 6.50 6.16 10.79
C LEU A 71 7.04 4.98 11.60
N ILE A 72 8.06 4.29 11.10
CA ILE A 72 8.69 3.15 11.79
C ILE A 72 9.34 3.58 13.09
N ARG A 73 10.08 4.70 13.09
CA ARG A 73 10.66 5.27 14.31
C ARG A 73 9.57 5.54 15.34
N LEU A 74 8.45 6.14 14.95
CA LEU A 74 7.36 6.42 15.88
C LEU A 74 6.63 5.16 16.36
N LEU A 75 6.42 4.18 15.47
CA LEU A 75 5.84 2.89 15.85
C LEU A 75 6.74 2.18 16.88
N GLU A 76 8.06 2.19 16.70
CA GLU A 76 9.04 1.67 17.68
C GLU A 76 9.01 2.40 19.03
N HIS A 77 8.70 3.70 19.05
CA HIS A 77 8.56 4.43 20.31
C HIS A 77 7.21 4.17 20.98
N SER A 78 6.16 3.90 20.20
CA SER A 78 4.79 3.72 20.69
C SER A 78 4.49 2.30 21.19
N GLN A 79 5.00 1.30 20.48
CA GLN A 79 4.98 -0.09 20.91
C GLN A 79 6.24 -0.27 21.74
N ALA A 80 6.17 -0.83 22.95
CA ALA A 80 7.36 -1.15 23.76
C ALA A 80 8.27 -2.24 23.12
N ALA A 81 8.17 -2.43 21.80
CA ALA A 81 9.07 -3.23 20.99
C ALA A 81 10.48 -2.64 21.12
N GLY A 82 11.38 -3.43 21.70
CA GLY A 82 12.80 -3.08 21.77
C GLY A 82 13.35 -2.74 20.38
N GLN A 83 14.28 -1.79 20.33
CA GLN A 83 14.99 -1.40 19.11
C GLN A 83 15.45 -2.64 18.33
N GLY A 84 15.05 -2.76 17.07
CA GLY A 84 15.44 -3.86 16.18
C GLY A 84 14.47 -5.04 16.07
N LEU A 85 13.40 -5.13 16.88
CA LEU A 85 12.38 -6.17 16.72
C LEU A 85 11.42 -5.87 15.58
N GLN A 86 10.95 -6.89 14.85
CA GLN A 86 9.91 -6.73 13.83
C GLN A 86 8.56 -6.42 14.46
N PHE A 87 7.74 -5.61 13.79
CA PHE A 87 6.35 -5.39 14.17
C PHE A 87 5.49 -6.60 13.84
N ASP A 88 4.68 -7.03 14.81
CA ASP A 88 3.67 -8.07 14.61
C ASP A 88 2.39 -7.53 13.94
N THR A 89 2.16 -6.21 13.97
CA THR A 89 1.05 -5.55 13.27
C THR A 89 1.16 -5.80 11.76
N PRO A 90 0.18 -6.46 11.11
CA PRO A 90 0.21 -6.70 9.67
C PRO A 90 0.20 -5.39 8.87
N LEU A 91 0.99 -5.35 7.79
CA LEU A 91 1.04 -4.21 6.87
C LEU A 91 0.61 -4.62 5.46
N ALA A 92 -0.50 -4.06 4.98
CA ALA A 92 -0.89 -4.14 3.58
C ALA A 92 -0.29 -2.94 2.83
N VAL A 93 0.59 -3.20 1.86
CA VAL A 93 1.20 -2.17 1.01
C VAL A 93 0.42 -2.13 -0.29
N VAL A 94 -0.22 -1.01 -0.59
CA VAL A 94 -1.16 -0.90 -1.69
C VAL A 94 -0.61 0.07 -2.73
N VAL A 95 -0.05 -0.47 -3.81
CA VAL A 95 0.29 0.31 -5.00
C VAL A 95 -1.03 0.65 -5.71
N THR A 96 -1.39 1.93 -5.68
CA THR A 96 -2.61 2.45 -6.29
C THR A 96 -2.40 2.76 -7.77
N LYS A 97 -3.49 3.03 -8.50
CA LYS A 97 -3.46 3.42 -9.92
C LYS A 97 -2.66 2.45 -10.80
N CYS A 98 -2.71 1.16 -10.50
CA CYS A 98 -1.95 0.14 -11.23
C CYS A 98 -2.38 0.01 -12.71
N ASP A 99 -3.55 0.53 -13.09
CA ASP A 99 -3.93 0.74 -14.48
C ASP A 99 -2.90 1.60 -15.23
N LEU A 100 -2.32 2.63 -14.60
CA LEU A 100 -1.25 3.43 -15.20
C LEU A 100 0.04 2.61 -15.40
N LEU A 101 0.38 1.75 -14.43
CA LEU A 101 1.54 0.87 -14.51
C LEU A 101 1.37 -0.20 -15.60
N ARG A 102 0.18 -0.79 -15.69
CA ARG A 102 -0.21 -1.70 -16.78
C ARG A 102 -0.10 -1.02 -18.14
N ASP A 103 -0.71 0.15 -18.27
CA ASP A 103 -0.74 0.89 -19.53
C ASP A 103 0.66 1.45 -19.90
N ALA A 104 1.61 1.47 -18.96
CA ALA A 104 3.02 1.80 -19.18
C ALA A 104 3.90 0.56 -19.44
N GLY A 105 3.33 -0.65 -19.41
CA GLY A 105 4.05 -1.90 -19.62
C GLY A 105 4.87 -2.39 -18.42
N LEU A 106 4.66 -1.81 -17.23
CA LEU A 106 5.34 -2.21 -15.99
C LEU A 106 4.69 -3.42 -15.31
N ILE A 107 3.43 -3.71 -15.65
CA ILE A 107 2.74 -4.95 -15.27
C ILE A 107 2.46 -5.72 -16.56
N GLU A 108 3.10 -6.88 -16.69
CA GLU A 108 2.97 -7.73 -17.89
C GLU A 108 1.53 -8.28 -18.04
N TRP A 109 1.01 -8.30 -19.27
CA TRP A 109 -0.38 -8.71 -19.56
C TRP A 109 -0.72 -10.15 -19.17
N ASN A 110 0.25 -11.07 -19.15
CA ASN A 110 0.07 -12.48 -18.80
C ASN A 110 0.03 -12.74 -17.28
N ARG A 111 0.17 -11.70 -16.47
CA ARG A 111 0.23 -11.80 -15.02
C ARG A 111 -1.16 -11.95 -14.42
N LEU A 112 -1.25 -12.65 -13.29
CA LEU A 112 -2.50 -12.85 -12.55
C LEU A 112 -3.23 -11.53 -12.23
N TRP A 113 -2.50 -10.43 -12.00
CA TRP A 113 -3.11 -9.11 -11.80
C TRP A 113 -4.05 -8.73 -12.95
N ASN A 114 -3.68 -9.08 -14.18
CA ASN A 114 -4.44 -8.82 -15.40
C ASN A 114 -5.62 -9.78 -15.68
N THR A 115 -5.94 -10.67 -14.74
CA THR A 115 -7.05 -11.63 -14.87
C THR A 115 -8.29 -11.19 -14.09
N ASP A 116 -9.44 -11.75 -14.48
CA ASP A 116 -10.71 -11.57 -13.75
C ASP A 116 -10.87 -12.48 -12.52
N PHE A 117 -9.78 -13.08 -12.04
CA PHE A 117 -9.82 -13.85 -10.80
C PHE A 117 -10.36 -12.99 -9.65
N ARG A 118 -11.28 -13.56 -8.86
CA ARG A 118 -11.85 -12.98 -7.65
C ARG A 118 -11.90 -14.02 -6.54
N HIS A 119 -11.70 -13.56 -5.31
CA HIS A 119 -11.98 -14.37 -4.12
C HIS A 119 -13.48 -14.64 -4.03
N SER A 120 -13.88 -15.89 -3.84
CA SER A 120 -15.29 -16.30 -3.78
C SER A 120 -15.49 -17.33 -2.68
N GLY A 121 -16.30 -16.99 -1.69
CA GLY A 121 -16.57 -17.84 -0.50
C GLY A 121 -15.38 -18.00 0.47
N SER A 122 -14.15 -17.83 0.00
CA SER A 122 -12.93 -17.89 0.78
C SER A 122 -11.82 -17.03 0.17
N PHE A 123 -10.84 -16.67 0.99
CA PHE A 123 -9.61 -16.04 0.56
C PHE A 123 -8.62 -17.10 0.04
N CYS A 124 -8.26 -16.99 -1.23
CA CYS A 124 -7.39 -17.95 -1.91
C CYS A 124 -5.93 -17.57 -1.70
N ARG A 125 -5.24 -18.35 -0.86
CA ARG A 125 -3.85 -18.09 -0.50
C ARG A 125 -2.90 -18.27 -1.67
N ALA A 126 -3.11 -19.29 -2.50
CA ALA A 126 -2.27 -19.52 -3.67
C ALA A 126 -2.32 -18.33 -4.65
N ALA A 127 -3.52 -17.86 -5.00
CA ALA A 127 -3.68 -16.69 -5.85
C ALA A 127 -3.11 -15.41 -5.20
N HIS A 128 -3.24 -15.29 -3.88
CA HIS A 128 -2.64 -14.19 -3.14
C HIS A 128 -1.11 -14.20 -3.22
N GLU A 129 -0.45 -15.33 -2.96
CA GLU A 129 1.02 -15.42 -3.00
C GLU A 129 1.58 -15.06 -4.38
N ASP A 130 0.93 -15.51 -5.45
CA ASP A 130 1.30 -15.16 -6.82
C ASP A 130 1.19 -13.65 -7.09
N MET A 131 0.08 -13.02 -6.65
CA MET A 131 -0.12 -11.58 -6.76
C MET A 131 0.85 -10.78 -5.90
N ASN A 132 1.05 -11.21 -4.65
CA ASN A 132 1.96 -10.59 -3.71
C ASN A 132 3.38 -10.58 -4.26
N GLY A 133 3.88 -11.73 -4.73
CA GLY A 133 5.22 -11.84 -5.31
C GLY A 133 5.41 -10.95 -6.54
N MET A 134 4.41 -10.87 -7.41
CA MET A 134 4.43 -9.99 -8.58
C MET A 134 4.44 -8.51 -8.18
N MET A 135 3.53 -8.10 -7.30
CA MET A 135 3.41 -6.69 -6.90
C MET A 135 4.59 -6.25 -6.03
N ALA A 136 5.20 -7.16 -5.27
CA ALA A 136 6.46 -6.94 -4.60
C ALA A 136 7.60 -6.65 -5.58
N GLN A 137 7.66 -7.33 -6.73
CA GLN A 137 8.64 -7.01 -7.78
C GLN A 137 8.41 -5.62 -8.36
N VAL A 138 7.15 -5.24 -8.60
CA VAL A 138 6.79 -3.89 -9.06
C VAL A 138 7.22 -2.84 -8.04
N LEU A 139 6.85 -3.03 -6.77
CA LEU A 139 7.23 -2.10 -5.69
C LEU A 139 8.75 -1.99 -5.52
N CYS A 140 9.48 -3.10 -5.59
CA CYS A 140 10.94 -3.12 -5.53
C CYS A 140 11.59 -2.32 -6.67
N ARG A 141 11.01 -2.35 -7.87
CA ARG A 141 11.46 -1.54 -9.01
C ARG A 141 11.13 -0.05 -8.84
N LEU A 142 9.97 0.26 -8.26
CA LEU A 142 9.53 1.63 -8.04
C LEU A 142 10.29 2.32 -6.89
N ILE A 143 10.48 1.63 -5.77
CA ILE A 143 11.02 2.19 -4.52
C ILE A 143 11.76 1.11 -3.70
N PRO A 144 12.95 0.67 -4.13
CA PRO A 144 13.66 -0.45 -3.52
C PRO A 144 13.96 -0.24 -2.02
N GLU A 145 14.29 0.99 -1.62
CA GLU A 145 14.60 1.34 -0.23
C GLU A 145 13.40 1.16 0.69
N VAL A 146 12.21 1.59 0.26
CA VAL A 146 10.96 1.43 1.01
C VAL A 146 10.61 -0.05 1.15
N TYR A 147 10.72 -0.80 0.05
CA TYR A 147 10.42 -2.23 0.08
C TYR A 147 11.36 -3.01 1.02
N ASN A 148 12.66 -2.69 1.02
CA ASN A 148 13.63 -3.31 1.91
C ASN A 148 13.31 -3.05 3.39
N VAL A 149 12.93 -1.82 3.73
CA VAL A 149 12.54 -1.45 5.08
C VAL A 149 11.30 -2.22 5.53
N ILE A 150 10.29 -2.35 4.67
CA ILE A 150 9.07 -3.11 4.96
C ILE A 150 9.41 -4.57 5.30
N ARG A 151 10.22 -5.22 4.46
CA ARG A 151 10.65 -6.62 4.67
C ARG A 151 11.42 -6.82 5.97
N LEU A 152 12.24 -5.84 6.35
CA LEU A 152 13.07 -5.93 7.55
C LEU A 152 12.29 -5.63 8.82
N ARG A 153 11.29 -4.75 8.78
CA ARG A 153 10.62 -4.23 9.97
C ARG A 153 9.23 -4.84 10.21
N PHE A 154 8.56 -5.39 9.22
CA PHE A 154 7.22 -5.97 9.38
C PHE A 154 7.24 -7.48 9.19
N ARG A 155 6.88 -8.22 10.25
CA ARG A 155 6.85 -9.69 10.22
C ARG A 155 5.81 -10.22 9.26
N ARG A 156 4.65 -9.55 9.19
CA ARG A 156 3.54 -9.87 8.30
C ARG A 156 3.29 -8.69 7.37
N HIS A 157 3.58 -8.85 6.10
CA HIS A 157 3.33 -7.84 5.09
C HIS A 157 2.95 -8.49 3.77
N ALA A 158 2.14 -7.78 2.98
CA ALA A 158 1.81 -8.17 1.62
C ALA A 158 1.68 -6.93 0.73
N VAL A 159 2.00 -7.09 -0.55
CA VAL A 159 1.95 -6.03 -1.55
C VAL A 159 0.81 -6.29 -2.52
N PHE A 160 0.00 -5.26 -2.74
CA PHE A 160 -1.18 -5.30 -3.59
C PHE A 160 -1.08 -4.24 -4.67
N GLY A 161 -1.59 -4.56 -5.85
CA GLY A 161 -1.80 -3.61 -6.92
C GLY A 161 -3.28 -3.40 -7.10
N VAL A 162 -3.75 -2.16 -7.01
CA VAL A 162 -5.17 -1.84 -7.13
C VAL A 162 -5.40 -0.72 -8.11
N SER A 163 -6.57 -0.73 -8.73
CA SER A 163 -7.06 0.40 -9.51
C SER A 163 -8.50 0.69 -9.11
N ALA A 164 -8.74 1.85 -8.51
CA ALA A 164 -10.09 2.25 -8.12
C ALA A 164 -10.99 2.52 -9.34
N THR A 165 -10.41 2.91 -10.47
CA THR A 165 -11.14 3.25 -11.70
C THR A 165 -11.05 2.19 -12.78
N GLY A 166 -10.05 1.30 -12.73
CA GLY A 166 -9.80 0.26 -13.74
C GLY A 166 -9.11 0.75 -15.02
N CYS A 167 -9.18 2.06 -15.26
CA CYS A 167 -8.59 2.70 -16.42
C CYS A 167 -8.10 4.11 -16.09
N ALA A 168 -7.12 4.54 -16.89
CA ALA A 168 -6.58 5.89 -16.83
C ALA A 168 -7.55 6.91 -17.45
N PRO A 169 -7.57 8.15 -16.96
CA PRO A 169 -8.39 9.20 -17.57
C PRO A 169 -7.86 9.56 -18.97
N MET A 170 -8.77 9.71 -19.94
CA MET A 170 -8.50 10.21 -21.27
C MET A 170 -9.18 11.58 -21.42
N ASN A 171 -8.40 12.63 -21.69
CA ASN A 171 -8.89 14.01 -21.78
C ASN A 171 -9.69 14.46 -20.53
N GLY A 172 -9.20 14.08 -19.34
CA GLY A 172 -9.82 14.42 -18.05
C GLY A 172 -11.09 13.65 -17.72
N LYS A 173 -11.45 12.62 -18.52
CA LYS A 173 -12.62 11.77 -18.28
C LYS A 173 -12.24 10.30 -18.25
N TYR A 174 -12.88 9.53 -17.38
CA TYR A 174 -12.76 8.08 -17.39
C TYR A 174 -13.72 7.50 -18.44
N PRO A 175 -13.24 6.74 -19.44
CA PRO A 175 -14.11 6.13 -20.45
C PRO A 175 -15.08 5.10 -19.84
N HIS A 176 -14.67 4.44 -18.75
CA HIS A 176 -15.49 3.53 -17.95
C HIS A 176 -14.94 3.48 -16.52
N ILE A 177 -15.70 2.91 -15.59
CA ILE A 177 -15.24 2.65 -14.22
C ILE A 177 -15.36 1.14 -13.98
N SER A 178 -14.23 0.47 -13.80
CA SER A 178 -14.16 -0.97 -13.55
C SER A 178 -13.09 -1.25 -12.49
N PRO A 179 -13.39 -1.05 -11.19
CA PRO A 179 -12.41 -1.20 -10.13
C PRO A 179 -11.77 -2.58 -10.16
N TRP A 180 -10.48 -2.64 -9.83
CA TRP A 180 -9.71 -3.87 -9.90
C TRP A 180 -8.97 -4.10 -8.60
N ARG A 181 -9.29 -5.24 -7.96
CA ARG A 181 -8.60 -5.79 -6.79
C ARG A 181 -8.60 -4.87 -5.57
N VAL A 182 -9.53 -3.91 -5.53
CA VAL A 182 -9.63 -2.92 -4.45
C VAL A 182 -9.99 -3.56 -3.11
N GLU A 183 -10.62 -4.73 -3.16
CA GLU A 183 -11.01 -5.54 -2.00
C GLU A 183 -9.85 -6.40 -1.44
N ASP A 184 -8.87 -6.77 -2.27
CA ASP A 184 -7.84 -7.77 -1.94
C ASP A 184 -7.04 -7.42 -0.65
N PRO A 185 -6.61 -6.15 -0.42
CA PRO A 185 -5.88 -5.79 0.80
C PRO A 185 -6.71 -6.03 2.08
N LEU A 186 -8.00 -5.71 2.04
CA LEU A 186 -8.88 -5.89 3.19
C LEU A 186 -9.21 -7.37 3.41
N LEU A 187 -9.45 -8.12 2.33
CA LEU A 187 -9.69 -9.56 2.41
C LEU A 187 -8.47 -10.29 3.00
N TRP A 188 -7.26 -9.91 2.60
CA TRP A 188 -6.04 -10.43 3.20
C TRP A 188 -5.96 -10.16 4.71
N LEU A 189 -6.23 -8.92 5.14
CA LEU A 189 -6.23 -8.59 6.58
C LEU A 189 -7.27 -9.41 7.36
N LEU A 190 -8.48 -9.56 6.81
CA LEU A 190 -9.52 -10.38 7.42
C LEU A 190 -9.10 -11.85 7.52
N ALA A 191 -8.42 -12.38 6.50
CA ALA A 191 -7.87 -13.73 6.50
C ALA A 191 -6.73 -13.89 7.52
N GLU A 192 -5.85 -12.90 7.65
CA GLU A 192 -4.77 -12.87 8.64
C GLU A 192 -5.28 -12.84 10.09
N PHE A 193 -6.47 -12.28 10.31
CA PHE A 193 -7.16 -12.32 11.59
C PHE A 193 -8.06 -13.57 11.78
N GLY A 194 -8.12 -14.47 10.79
CA GLY A 194 -8.97 -15.67 10.84
C GLY A 194 -10.47 -15.36 10.81
N LEU A 195 -10.86 -14.22 10.27
CA LEU A 195 -12.25 -13.73 10.26
C LEU A 195 -13.03 -14.20 9.03
N ILE A 196 -12.32 -14.66 7.99
CA ILE A 196 -12.91 -15.28 6.79
C ILE A 196 -12.20 -16.62 6.49
N PRO A 197 -12.89 -17.58 5.85
CA PRO A 197 -12.27 -18.84 5.44
C PRO A 197 -11.13 -18.63 4.44
N THR A 198 -10.14 -19.50 4.47
CA THR A 198 -9.02 -19.50 3.52
C THR A 198 -8.90 -20.83 2.81
N ASN A 199 -8.60 -20.82 1.52
CA ASN A 199 -8.32 -22.00 0.70
C ASN A 199 -6.99 -21.91 -0.05
#